data_AF-A0A9P8MZN4-F1
#
_entry.id   AF-A0A9P8MZN4-F1
#
_cell.length_a   1.000
_cell.length_b   1.000
_cell.length_c   1.000
_cell.angle_alpha   90.00
_cell.angle_beta   90.00
_cell.angle_gamma   90.00
#
_symmetry.space_group_name_H-M   'P 1'
#
loop_
_entity.id
_entity.type
_entity.pdbx_description
1 polymer ?
#
loop_
_entity_poly.entity_id
_entity_poly.type
_entity_poly.pdbx_seq_one_letter_code
_entity_poly.pdbx_strand_id
1 'polypeptide(L)'
;MCFTTDQFPEQASDLLLVNKINHSLGLEKERLYVGLYVRGSAPKMPRGEDEYHWAFLAGPKQHPKSGSRHIMYHAKERLVMSGNPPQLRPEWQYVNDSDRAAMLLVRIVVGKIMDRDHLEQILRNVPLRTDDPDWNCVLWMEDAFQRVLDDGQALASSVRDWESVRCKAMWYVSHKKAAHRFDGKDSNIVLDPMKPATWDMLRNMEVTP
;
A
#
# COMPACT_ATOMS: atom_id res chain seq x y z
N MET A 1 18.13 47.98 -4.72
CA MET A 1 17.96 47.44 -3.35
C MET A 1 17.07 46.22 -3.45
N CYS A 2 17.57 45.10 -2.95
CA CYS A 2 16.96 43.77 -2.96
C CYS A 2 16.09 43.63 -1.70
N PHE A 3 14.94 42.93 -1.76
CA PHE A 3 14.44 42.09 -0.65
C PHE A 3 13.47 41.05 -1.23
N THR A 4 13.98 39.83 -1.46
CA THR A 4 13.19 38.60 -1.53
C THR A 4 13.23 37.97 -0.14
N THR A 5 12.08 37.86 0.53
CA THR A 5 11.95 37.09 1.78
C THR A 5 11.51 35.67 1.43
N ASP A 6 12.48 34.76 1.38
CA ASP A 6 12.28 33.32 1.47
C ASP A 6 12.03 32.94 2.93
N GLN A 7 10.77 32.70 3.30
CA GLN A 7 10.39 32.12 4.59
C GLN A 7 9.66 30.79 4.38
N PHE A 8 10.34 29.76 3.87
CA PHE A 8 9.82 28.38 3.89
C PHE A 8 10.89 27.27 4.04
N PRO A 9 11.74 27.27 5.10
CA PRO A 9 12.36 26.00 5.54
C PRO A 9 12.02 25.56 6.97
N GLU A 10 11.72 26.48 7.88
CA GLU A 10 11.75 26.23 9.33
C GLU A 10 10.59 25.34 9.83
N GLN A 11 9.39 25.50 9.26
CA GLN A 11 8.23 24.67 9.61
C GLN A 11 8.38 23.20 9.17
N ALA A 12 9.08 22.94 8.06
CA ALA A 12 9.28 21.59 7.54
C ALA A 12 10.32 20.81 8.36
N SER A 13 11.38 21.48 8.84
CA SER A 13 12.36 20.89 9.76
C SER A 13 11.76 20.54 11.12
N ASP A 14 10.87 21.40 11.65
CA ASP A 14 10.19 21.14 12.92
C ASP A 14 9.22 19.95 12.82
N LEU A 15 8.49 19.83 11.72
CA LEU A 15 7.63 18.66 11.45
C LEU A 15 8.41 17.35 11.37
N LEU A 16 9.57 17.35 10.72
CA LEU A 16 10.45 16.17 10.66
C LEU A 16 10.99 15.78 12.04
N LEU A 17 11.37 16.76 12.85
CA LEU A 17 11.85 16.54 14.22
C LEU A 17 10.73 16.01 15.12
N VAL A 18 9.54 16.62 15.05
CA VAL A 18 8.35 16.18 15.80
C VAL A 18 7.92 14.78 15.39
N ASN A 19 7.95 14.44 14.10
CA ASN A 19 7.64 13.08 13.64
C ASN A 19 8.66 12.06 14.14
N LYS A 20 9.96 12.40 14.14
CA LYS A 20 11.01 11.54 14.73
C LYS A 20 10.81 11.36 16.23
N ILE A 21 10.47 12.43 16.96
CA ILE A 21 10.19 12.37 18.40
C ILE A 21 8.94 11.54 18.66
N ASN A 22 7.85 11.77 17.95
CA ASN A 22 6.61 11.00 18.08
C ASN A 22 6.79 9.52 17.73
N HIS A 23 7.61 9.22 16.72
CA HIS A 23 8.00 7.85 16.40
C HIS A 23 8.81 7.23 17.55
N SER A 24 9.82 7.94 18.06
CA SER A 24 10.64 7.47 19.20
C SER A 24 9.86 7.31 20.52
N LEU A 25 8.81 8.11 20.71
CA LEU A 25 7.91 8.05 21.87
C LEU A 25 6.72 7.08 21.66
N GLY A 26 6.62 6.40 20.51
CA GLY A 26 5.50 5.49 20.19
C GLY A 26 4.13 6.19 20.05
N LEU A 27 4.12 7.52 19.86
CA LEU A 27 2.92 8.34 19.69
C LEU A 27 2.38 8.26 18.26
N GLU A 28 3.27 8.11 17.27
CA GLU A 28 2.91 7.82 15.87
C GLU A 28 2.67 6.31 15.71
N LYS A 29 1.39 5.92 15.82
CA LYS A 29 0.99 4.51 15.69
C LYS A 29 0.91 4.14 14.21
N GLU A 30 2.00 3.68 13.62
CA GLU A 30 2.01 3.20 12.23
C GLU A 30 1.19 1.91 12.06
N ARG A 31 0.65 1.76 10.86
CA ARG A 31 -0.21 0.64 10.44
C ARG A 31 0.30 0.09 9.14
N LEU A 32 0.25 -1.23 9.05
CA LEU A 32 0.41 -1.96 7.81
C LEU A 32 -0.98 -2.13 7.20
N TYR A 33 -1.13 -1.70 5.95
CA TYR A 33 -2.34 -1.89 5.17
C TYR A 33 -2.04 -2.72 3.92
N VAL A 34 -3.07 -3.40 3.42
CA VAL A 34 -3.15 -3.86 2.03
C VAL A 34 -3.97 -2.85 1.24
N GLY A 35 -3.42 -2.30 0.16
CA GLY A 35 -4.12 -1.39 -0.75
C GLY A 35 -4.46 -2.06 -2.07
N LEU A 36 -5.67 -1.80 -2.58
CA LEU A 36 -6.10 -2.19 -3.93
C LEU A 36 -6.20 -0.95 -4.83
N TYR A 37 -5.45 -0.97 -5.91
CA TYR A 37 -5.36 0.11 -6.87
C TYR A 37 -6.01 -0.26 -8.20
N VAL A 38 -6.48 0.76 -8.93
CA VAL A 38 -6.95 0.60 -10.31
C VAL A 38 -5.84 -0.02 -11.17
N ARG A 39 -6.20 -1.02 -11.96
CA ARG A 39 -5.34 -1.66 -12.98
C ARG A 39 -6.13 -1.78 -14.28
N GLY A 40 -5.44 -1.60 -15.41
CA GLY A 40 -6.06 -1.53 -16.74
C GLY A 40 -6.02 -2.83 -17.56
N SER A 41 -5.60 -3.95 -16.97
CA SER A 41 -5.45 -5.24 -17.65
C SER A 41 -6.60 -6.18 -17.33
N ALA A 42 -6.98 -7.05 -18.27
CA ALA A 42 -7.93 -8.12 -18.02
C ALA A 42 -7.36 -9.08 -16.94
N PRO A 43 -8.17 -9.47 -15.93
CA PRO A 43 -7.73 -10.40 -14.90
C PRO A 43 -7.50 -11.80 -15.48
N LYS A 44 -6.49 -12.48 -14.96
CA LYS A 44 -6.12 -13.86 -15.28
C LYS A 44 -6.31 -14.80 -14.09
N MET A 45 -6.31 -14.28 -12.86
CA MET A 45 -6.50 -15.09 -11.66
C MET A 45 -7.95 -15.56 -11.52
N PRO A 46 -8.21 -16.77 -10.97
CA PRO A 46 -9.53 -17.39 -10.97
C PRO A 46 -10.64 -16.58 -10.29
N ARG A 47 -10.32 -15.74 -9.29
CA ARG A 47 -11.31 -14.91 -8.58
C ARG A 47 -11.16 -13.42 -8.91
N GLY A 48 -10.43 -13.10 -9.98
CA GLY A 48 -10.20 -11.73 -10.43
C GLY A 48 -9.33 -10.91 -9.49
N GLU A 49 -8.50 -11.54 -8.66
CA GLU A 49 -7.64 -10.81 -7.71
C GLU A 49 -6.71 -9.84 -8.44
N ASP A 50 -6.19 -10.24 -9.60
CA ASP A 50 -5.31 -9.43 -10.43
C ASP A 50 -6.04 -8.41 -11.32
N GLU A 51 -7.37 -8.23 -11.16
CA GLU A 51 -8.10 -7.05 -11.67
C GLU A 51 -7.59 -5.76 -11.02
N TYR A 52 -6.96 -5.88 -9.85
CA TYR A 52 -6.37 -4.76 -9.11
C TYR A 52 -4.84 -4.87 -9.09
N HIS A 53 -4.18 -3.73 -8.90
CA HIS A 53 -2.79 -3.71 -8.47
C HIS A 53 -2.75 -3.76 -6.95
N TRP A 54 -2.00 -4.70 -6.39
CA TRP A 54 -1.89 -4.91 -4.95
C TRP A 54 -0.59 -4.32 -4.42
N ALA A 55 -0.66 -3.69 -3.25
CA ALA A 55 0.51 -3.16 -2.57
C ALA A 55 0.33 -3.18 -1.04
N PHE A 56 1.43 -3.26 -0.30
CA PHE A 56 1.43 -2.88 1.10
C PHE A 56 1.56 -1.37 1.23
N LEU A 57 0.91 -0.82 2.25
CA LEU A 57 1.08 0.57 2.65
C LEU A 57 1.54 0.62 4.10
N ALA A 58 2.63 1.32 4.38
CA ALA A 58 3.01 1.70 5.73
C ALA A 58 2.72 3.20 5.93
N GLY A 59 2.04 3.52 7.01
CA GLY A 59 1.79 4.91 7.37
C GLY A 59 1.00 5.07 8.66
N PRO A 60 0.72 6.32 9.04
CA PRO A 60 0.09 6.62 10.33
C PRO A 60 -1.35 6.10 10.40
N LYS A 61 -1.77 5.67 11.60
CA LYS A 61 -3.15 5.21 11.88
C LYS A 61 -4.22 6.20 11.43
N GLN A 62 -3.97 7.49 11.64
CA GLN A 62 -4.85 8.58 11.22
C GLN A 62 -4.18 9.27 10.03
N HIS A 63 -4.96 9.57 8.98
CA HIS A 63 -4.46 10.44 7.93
C HIS A 63 -4.08 11.80 8.52
N PRO A 64 -2.82 12.24 8.40
CA PRO A 64 -2.44 13.53 8.93
C PRO A 64 -3.07 14.62 8.07
N LYS A 65 -3.42 15.74 8.72
CA LYS A 65 -3.96 16.92 8.04
C LYS A 65 -2.97 17.51 7.01
N SER A 66 -1.68 17.16 7.11
CA SER A 66 -0.59 17.67 6.27
C SER A 66 -0.01 16.59 5.35
N GLY A 67 -0.81 15.97 4.48
CA GLY A 67 -0.32 15.34 3.25
C GLY A 67 0.78 14.27 3.37
N SER A 68 1.04 13.69 4.54
CA SER A 68 2.03 12.62 4.67
C SER A 68 1.49 11.38 3.97
N ARG A 69 2.31 10.88 3.05
CA ARG A 69 1.96 9.81 2.11
C ARG A 69 2.33 8.48 2.76
N HIS A 70 1.52 7.46 2.55
CA HIS A 70 1.96 6.12 2.91
C HIS A 70 3.16 5.76 2.03
N ILE A 71 4.07 4.98 2.58
CA ILE A 71 5.07 4.29 1.77
C ILE A 71 4.36 3.09 1.16
N MET A 72 4.37 3.02 -0.17
CA MET A 72 3.82 1.92 -0.94
C MET A 72 4.93 0.93 -1.28
N TYR A 73 4.77 -0.33 -0.87
CA TYR A 73 5.66 -1.42 -1.23
C TYR A 73 4.94 -2.36 -2.18
N HIS A 74 5.52 -2.57 -3.36
CA HIS A 74 4.90 -3.42 -4.37
C HIS A 74 5.91 -4.04 -5.32
N ALA A 75 5.54 -5.18 -5.90
CA ALA A 75 6.13 -5.68 -7.12
C ALA A 75 5.39 -5.10 -8.34
N LYS A 76 6.11 -4.54 -9.30
CA LYS A 76 5.54 -4.05 -10.55
C LYS A 76 6.36 -4.53 -11.74
N GLU A 77 5.66 -4.73 -12.85
CA GLU A 77 6.28 -5.06 -14.13
C GLU A 77 7.01 -3.83 -14.70
N ARG A 78 8.18 -4.07 -15.29
CA ARG A 78 8.97 -3.10 -16.03
C ARG A 78 9.43 -3.74 -17.32
N LEU A 79 9.31 -3.01 -18.42
CA LEU A 79 9.91 -3.42 -19.69
C LEU A 79 11.41 -3.11 -19.65
N VAL A 80 12.23 -4.12 -19.91
CA VAL A 80 13.67 -3.99 -20.07
C VAL A 80 14.09 -4.42 -21.46
N MET A 81 15.23 -3.94 -21.92
CA MET A 81 15.85 -4.39 -23.15
C MET A 81 16.93 -5.42 -22.80
N SER A 82 16.76 -6.67 -23.19
CA SER A 82 17.71 -7.75 -22.88
C SER A 82 17.84 -8.77 -24.02
N GLY A 83 18.91 -9.57 -24.00
CA GLY A 83 19.24 -10.57 -25.04
C GLY A 83 20.15 -10.06 -26.16
N ASN A 84 20.52 -10.97 -27.08
CA ASN A 84 21.26 -10.65 -28.31
C ASN A 84 20.64 -11.41 -29.51
N PRO A 85 19.96 -10.74 -30.46
CA PRO A 85 19.75 -9.28 -30.53
C PRO A 85 18.84 -8.77 -29.39
N PRO A 86 18.91 -7.46 -29.04
CA PRO A 86 18.11 -6.89 -27.95
C PRO A 86 16.60 -7.01 -28.21
N GLN A 87 15.85 -7.50 -27.22
CA GLN A 87 14.39 -7.60 -27.26
C GLN A 87 13.78 -6.98 -26.01
N LEU A 88 12.60 -6.38 -26.16
CA LEU A 88 11.81 -5.92 -25.02
C LEU A 88 11.24 -7.14 -24.29
N ARG A 89 11.53 -7.23 -22.99
CA ARG A 89 11.01 -8.28 -22.12
C ARG A 89 10.42 -7.68 -20.85
N PRO A 90 9.30 -8.20 -20.35
CA PRO A 90 8.81 -7.84 -19.04
C PRO A 90 9.68 -8.46 -17.96
N GLU A 91 10.07 -7.66 -16.98
CA GLU A 91 10.71 -8.12 -15.75
C GLU A 91 10.00 -7.54 -14.53
N TRP A 92 9.98 -8.29 -13.44
CA TRP A 92 9.41 -7.82 -12.19
C TRP A 92 10.47 -7.09 -11.37
N GLN A 93 10.07 -5.98 -10.75
CA GLN A 93 10.90 -5.23 -9.81
C GLN A 93 10.12 -4.91 -8.53
N TYR A 94 10.82 -4.99 -7.40
CA TYR A 94 10.37 -4.42 -6.14
C TYR A 94 10.56 -2.89 -6.18
N VAL A 95 9.58 -2.16 -5.67
CA VAL A 95 9.63 -0.70 -5.53
C VAL A 95 9.05 -0.30 -4.18
N ASN A 96 9.70 0.70 -3.55
CA ASN A 96 9.13 1.49 -2.47
C ASN A 96 9.02 2.96 -2.92
N ASP A 97 7.80 3.47 -3.06
CA ASP A 97 7.57 4.86 -3.43
C ASP A 97 6.41 5.47 -2.61
N SER A 98 6.08 6.74 -2.87
CA SER A 98 4.92 7.36 -2.24
C SER A 98 3.62 6.79 -2.80
N ASP A 99 2.62 6.63 -1.95
CA ASP A 99 1.31 6.16 -2.37
C ASP A 99 0.69 7.00 -3.49
N ARG A 100 -0.03 6.29 -4.36
CA ARG A 100 -0.78 6.87 -5.48
C ARG A 100 -2.23 7.07 -5.07
N ALA A 101 -2.46 7.98 -4.13
CA ALA A 101 -3.78 8.21 -3.51
C ALA A 101 -4.93 8.30 -4.54
N ALA A 102 -4.73 8.96 -5.68
CA ALA A 102 -5.72 9.10 -6.75
C ALA A 102 -6.17 7.78 -7.41
N MET A 103 -5.38 6.71 -7.28
CA MET A 103 -5.67 5.40 -7.86
C MET A 103 -6.07 4.36 -6.81
N LEU A 104 -6.03 4.70 -5.52
CA LEU A 104 -6.34 3.80 -4.42
C LEU A 104 -7.86 3.66 -4.26
N LEU A 105 -8.39 2.45 -4.45
CA LEU A 105 -9.82 2.17 -4.33
C LEU A 105 -10.22 1.90 -2.88
N VAL A 106 -9.54 0.94 -2.25
CA VAL A 106 -9.74 0.56 -0.85
C VAL A 106 -8.41 0.23 -0.21
N ARG A 107 -8.36 0.30 1.12
CA ARG A 107 -7.27 -0.27 1.90
C ARG A 107 -7.78 -1.02 3.13
N ILE A 108 -7.01 -1.99 3.58
CA ILE A 108 -7.37 -2.89 4.67
C ILE A 108 -6.26 -2.84 5.72
N VAL A 109 -6.56 -2.48 6.97
CA VAL A 109 -5.60 -2.57 8.07
C VAL A 109 -5.36 -4.04 8.39
N VAL A 110 -4.11 -4.49 8.29
CA VAL A 110 -3.72 -5.88 8.54
C VAL A 110 -2.70 -6.02 9.68
N GLY A 111 -2.08 -4.92 10.11
CA GLY A 111 -1.13 -4.97 11.22
C GLY A 111 -0.80 -3.61 11.85
N LYS A 112 -0.17 -3.67 13.02
CA LYS A 112 0.45 -2.53 13.70
C LYS A 112 1.96 -2.67 13.56
N ILE A 113 2.58 -1.70 12.92
CA ILE A 113 4.04 -1.68 12.70
C ILE A 113 4.69 -1.28 14.03
N MET A 114 5.75 -1.99 14.40
CA MET A 114 6.63 -1.61 15.52
C MET A 114 8.07 -1.36 15.09
N ASP A 115 8.49 -1.99 13.99
CA ASP A 115 9.78 -1.73 13.35
C ASP A 115 9.59 -1.63 11.83
N ARG A 116 9.59 -0.40 11.32
CA ARG A 116 9.37 -0.11 9.89
C ARG A 116 10.59 -0.44 9.05
N ASP A 117 11.79 -0.18 9.55
CA ASP A 117 13.02 -0.41 8.79
C ASP A 117 13.23 -1.92 8.62
N HIS A 118 12.91 -2.71 9.65
CA HIS A 118 12.90 -4.17 9.57
C HIS A 118 11.82 -4.69 8.63
N LEU A 119 10.61 -4.12 8.69
CA LEU A 119 9.55 -4.43 7.71
C LEU A 119 10.04 -4.21 6.27
N GLU A 120 10.66 -3.06 5.98
CA GLU A 120 11.19 -2.77 4.64
C GLU A 120 12.24 -3.79 4.21
N GLN A 121 13.17 -4.16 5.11
CA GLN A 121 14.19 -5.17 4.82
C GLN A 121 13.57 -6.51 4.43
N ILE A 122 12.54 -6.96 5.15
CA ILE A 122 11.83 -8.20 4.81
C ILE A 122 11.21 -8.09 3.42
N LEU A 123 10.45 -7.02 3.16
CA LEU A 123 9.72 -6.82 1.90
C LEU A 123 10.66 -6.70 0.68
N ARG A 124 11.80 -6.01 0.84
CA ARG A 124 12.80 -5.84 -0.22
C ARG A 124 13.48 -7.16 -0.59
N ASN A 125 13.60 -8.10 0.35
CA ASN A 125 14.27 -9.38 0.17
C ASN A 125 13.34 -10.51 -0.30
N VAL A 126 12.07 -10.22 -0.59
CA VAL A 126 11.12 -11.18 -1.16
C VAL A 126 11.57 -11.51 -2.60
N PRO A 127 11.81 -12.79 -2.94
CA PRO A 127 12.21 -13.17 -4.29
C PRO A 127 11.20 -12.78 -5.35
N LEU A 128 11.68 -12.27 -6.48
CA LEU A 128 10.88 -11.96 -7.67
C LEU A 128 11.04 -13.10 -8.67
N ARG A 129 9.93 -13.67 -9.15
CA ARG A 129 9.94 -14.83 -10.07
C ARG A 129 9.61 -14.36 -11.48
N THR A 130 10.61 -13.79 -12.15
CA THR A 130 10.43 -13.17 -13.48
C THR A 130 10.28 -14.19 -14.61
N ASP A 131 10.72 -15.41 -14.37
CA ASP A 131 10.61 -16.56 -15.25
C ASP A 131 9.26 -17.28 -15.17
N ASP A 132 8.44 -16.98 -14.16
CA ASP A 132 7.13 -17.58 -13.95
C ASP A 132 6.01 -16.71 -14.58
N PRO A 133 5.34 -17.18 -15.65
CA PRO A 133 4.33 -16.39 -16.37
C PRO A 133 3.04 -16.17 -15.58
N ASP A 134 2.79 -16.97 -14.53
CA ASP A 134 1.63 -16.84 -13.66
C ASP A 134 1.93 -15.95 -12.46
N TRP A 135 3.20 -15.60 -12.24
CA TRP A 135 3.63 -14.75 -11.14
C TRP A 135 3.18 -13.29 -11.31
N ASN A 136 2.70 -12.70 -10.21
CA ASN A 136 2.16 -11.34 -10.20
C ASN A 136 2.24 -10.67 -8.82
N CYS A 137 1.77 -9.43 -8.73
CA CYS A 137 1.78 -8.65 -7.48
C CYS A 137 1.00 -9.31 -6.33
N VAL A 138 -0.05 -10.09 -6.60
CA VAL A 138 -0.82 -10.80 -5.56
C VAL A 138 0.02 -11.91 -4.94
N LEU A 139 0.74 -12.67 -5.76
CA LEU A 139 1.66 -13.73 -5.31
C LEU A 139 2.88 -13.16 -4.59
N TRP A 140 3.40 -12.01 -5.02
CA TRP A 140 4.41 -11.28 -4.25
C TRP A 140 3.90 -10.89 -2.86
N MET A 141 2.69 -10.36 -2.77
CA MET A 141 2.09 -9.97 -1.49
C MET A 141 1.89 -11.16 -0.55
N GLU A 142 1.52 -12.32 -1.08
CA GLU A 142 1.40 -13.58 -0.34
C GLU A 142 2.74 -13.98 0.28
N ASP A 143 3.78 -14.14 -0.55
CA ASP A 143 5.13 -14.49 -0.11
C ASP A 143 5.66 -13.48 0.91
N ALA A 144 5.44 -12.19 0.64
CA ALA A 144 5.86 -11.09 1.49
C ALA A 144 5.16 -11.09 2.85
N PHE A 145 3.83 -11.29 2.87
CA PHE A 145 3.06 -11.32 4.11
C PHE A 145 3.47 -12.49 4.97
N GLN A 146 3.64 -13.67 4.38
CA GLN A 146 4.09 -14.85 5.10
C GLN A 146 5.45 -14.63 5.76
N ARG A 147 6.42 -14.04 5.04
CA ARG A 147 7.73 -13.70 5.60
C ARG A 147 7.67 -12.71 6.76
N VAL A 148 6.80 -11.71 6.68
CA VAL A 148 6.57 -10.74 7.77
C VAL A 148 5.97 -11.43 9.01
N LEU A 149 5.07 -12.40 8.80
CA LEU A 149 4.48 -13.18 9.89
C LEU A 149 5.47 -14.13 10.54
N ASP A 150 6.29 -14.81 9.73
CA ASP A 150 7.31 -15.76 10.20
C ASP A 150 8.44 -15.07 10.96
N ASP A 151 8.84 -13.87 10.51
CA ASP A 151 9.81 -13.03 11.21
C ASP A 151 9.31 -12.62 12.60
N GLY A 152 8.07 -12.12 12.68
CA GLY A 152 7.43 -11.78 13.96
C GLY A 152 8.04 -10.60 14.72
N GLN A 153 8.99 -9.87 14.14
CA GLN A 153 9.68 -8.73 14.78
C GLN A 153 9.23 -7.38 14.21
N ALA A 154 8.76 -7.33 12.97
CA ALA A 154 8.31 -6.10 12.33
C ALA A 154 6.94 -5.57 12.86
N LEU A 155 6.06 -6.46 13.31
CA LEU A 155 4.68 -6.14 13.67
C LEU A 155 4.36 -6.46 15.13
N ALA A 156 3.81 -5.50 15.86
CA ALA A 156 3.33 -5.71 17.24
C ALA A 156 2.04 -6.54 17.29
N SER A 157 1.21 -6.46 16.25
CA SER A 157 0.01 -7.28 16.10
C SER A 157 -0.40 -7.34 14.64
N SER A 158 -0.88 -8.49 14.17
CA SER A 158 -1.28 -8.70 12.78
C SER A 158 -2.44 -9.68 12.64
N VAL A 159 -3.16 -9.59 11.52
CA VAL A 159 -3.93 -10.71 10.98
C VAL A 159 -2.93 -11.82 10.63
N ARG A 160 -3.27 -13.08 10.88
CA ARG A 160 -2.34 -14.21 10.81
C ARG A 160 -2.45 -15.05 9.53
N ASP A 161 -3.40 -14.74 8.67
CA ASP A 161 -3.73 -15.55 7.50
C ASP A 161 -3.88 -14.68 6.26
N TRP A 162 -3.08 -14.97 5.24
CA TRP A 162 -3.13 -14.27 3.96
C TRP A 162 -4.46 -14.48 3.24
N GLU A 163 -5.02 -15.70 3.29
CA GLU A 163 -6.28 -15.99 2.58
C GLU A 163 -7.42 -15.12 3.12
N SER A 164 -7.50 -14.96 4.44
CA SER A 164 -8.45 -14.08 5.10
C SER A 164 -8.28 -12.62 4.67
N VAL A 165 -7.03 -12.15 4.56
CA VAL A 165 -6.72 -10.78 4.08
C VAL A 165 -7.19 -10.61 2.64
N ARG A 166 -6.81 -11.54 1.76
CA ARG A 166 -7.17 -11.55 0.34
C ARG A 166 -8.67 -11.57 0.14
N CYS A 167 -9.37 -12.50 0.80
CA CYS A 167 -10.82 -12.61 0.77
C CYS A 167 -11.50 -11.32 1.24
N LYS A 168 -11.02 -10.73 2.35
CA LYS A 168 -11.60 -9.50 2.89
C LYS A 168 -11.41 -8.32 1.96
N ALA A 169 -10.22 -8.16 1.37
CA ALA A 169 -9.93 -7.10 0.42
C ALA A 169 -10.84 -7.18 -0.82
N MET A 170 -10.95 -8.38 -1.41
CA MET A 170 -11.81 -8.63 -2.57
C MET A 170 -13.29 -8.44 -2.28
N TRP A 171 -13.77 -8.92 -1.14
CA TRP A 171 -15.14 -8.67 -0.68
C TRP A 171 -15.40 -7.17 -0.51
N TYR A 172 -14.49 -6.44 0.14
CA TYR A 172 -14.71 -5.05 0.49
C TYR A 172 -14.72 -4.13 -0.73
N VAL A 173 -13.77 -4.32 -1.66
CA VAL A 173 -13.78 -3.55 -2.92
C VAL A 173 -15.04 -3.84 -3.75
N SER A 174 -15.50 -5.09 -3.77
CA SER A 174 -16.74 -5.48 -4.47
C SER A 174 -17.97 -4.82 -3.83
N HIS A 175 -18.01 -4.76 -2.50
CA HIS A 175 -19.07 -4.07 -1.77
C HIS A 175 -19.09 -2.56 -2.06
N LYS A 176 -17.91 -1.93 -2.13
CA LYS A 176 -17.79 -0.49 -2.50
C LYS A 176 -18.13 -0.22 -3.97
N LYS A 177 -17.79 -1.13 -4.88
CA LYS A 177 -18.24 -1.08 -6.28
C LYS A 177 -19.77 -1.15 -6.37
N ALA A 178 -20.41 -2.09 -5.66
CA ALA A 178 -21.86 -2.23 -5.64
C ALA A 178 -22.58 -1.00 -5.02
N ALA A 179 -21.92 -0.31 -4.09
CA ALA A 179 -22.37 0.94 -3.52
C ALA A 179 -22.02 2.18 -4.38
N HIS A 180 -21.63 2.00 -5.64
CA HIS A 180 -21.34 3.10 -6.59
C HIS A 180 -20.27 4.09 -6.13
N ARG A 181 -19.36 3.67 -5.24
CA ARG A 181 -18.32 4.56 -4.68
C ARG A 181 -17.37 5.12 -5.74
N PHE A 182 -17.13 4.35 -6.80
CA PHE A 182 -16.05 4.62 -7.75
C PHE A 182 -16.54 5.07 -9.14
N ASP A 183 -17.85 5.00 -9.40
CA ASP A 183 -18.42 5.23 -10.74
C ASP A 183 -19.24 6.52 -10.85
N GLY A 184 -19.38 7.27 -9.75
CA GLY A 184 -20.10 8.54 -9.71
C GLY A 184 -21.61 8.42 -9.92
N LYS A 185 -22.18 7.20 -9.85
CA LYS A 185 -23.63 7.00 -10.02
C LYS A 185 -24.43 7.34 -8.79
N ASP A 186 -23.83 7.29 -7.60
CA ASP A 186 -24.45 7.81 -6.37
C ASP A 186 -24.02 9.27 -6.16
N SER A 187 -24.95 10.19 -6.36
CA SER A 187 -24.73 11.64 -6.19
C SER A 187 -24.44 12.04 -4.74
N ASN A 188 -24.71 11.18 -3.76
CA ASN A 188 -24.38 11.42 -2.36
C ASN A 188 -22.93 11.06 -2.01
N ILE A 189 -22.21 10.38 -2.90
CA ILE A 189 -20.83 9.96 -2.70
C ILE A 189 -19.90 10.88 -3.49
N VAL A 190 -19.10 11.65 -2.76
CA VAL A 190 -17.98 12.40 -3.34
C VAL A 190 -16.71 11.58 -3.17
N LEU A 191 -16.11 11.16 -4.30
CA LEU A 191 -14.82 10.47 -4.28
C LEU A 191 -13.72 11.44 -3.81
N ASP A 192 -13.21 11.19 -2.61
CA ASP A 192 -12.08 11.92 -2.02
C ASP A 192 -10.86 10.99 -1.98
N PRO A 193 -9.86 11.18 -2.86
CA PRO A 193 -8.63 10.40 -2.87
C PRO A 193 -7.86 10.42 -1.54
N MET A 194 -8.08 11.44 -0.69
CA MET A 194 -7.46 11.55 0.62
C MET A 194 -8.21 10.76 1.70
N LYS A 195 -9.38 10.21 1.39
CA LYS A 195 -10.20 9.38 2.27
C LYS A 195 -10.55 8.05 1.60
N PRO A 196 -9.54 7.20 1.33
CA PRO A 196 -9.80 5.87 0.78
C PRO A 196 -10.70 5.08 1.73
N ALA A 197 -11.63 4.32 1.15
CA ALA A 197 -12.46 3.38 1.91
C ALA A 197 -11.53 2.42 2.67
N THR A 198 -11.72 2.32 3.99
CA THR A 198 -10.81 1.64 4.90
C THR A 198 -11.56 0.67 5.80
N TRP A 199 -11.19 -0.62 5.72
CA TRP A 199 -11.60 -1.65 6.67
C TRP A 199 -10.48 -1.96 7.65
N ASP A 200 -10.78 -2.05 8.94
CA ASP A 200 -9.84 -2.48 9.97
C ASP A 200 -10.07 -3.95 10.31
N MET A 201 -9.22 -4.86 9.84
CA MET A 201 -9.36 -6.30 10.15
C MET A 201 -8.98 -6.63 11.59
N LEU A 202 -8.17 -5.81 12.27
CA LEU A 202 -7.82 -6.04 13.67
C LEU A 202 -9.02 -5.77 14.60
N ARG A 203 -9.94 -4.91 14.16
CA ARG A 203 -11.19 -4.59 14.86
C ARG A 203 -12.43 -5.18 14.21
N ASN A 204 -12.26 -5.79 13.04
CA ASN A 204 -13.32 -6.29 12.18
C ASN A 204 -14.44 -5.26 11.91
N MET A 205 -14.07 -4.03 11.53
CA MET A 205 -15.03 -2.97 11.24
C MET A 205 -14.55 -2.01 10.16
N GLU A 206 -15.49 -1.38 9.48
CA GLU A 206 -15.20 -0.23 8.63
C GLU A 206 -14.85 0.99 9.49
N VAL A 207 -13.78 1.71 9.12
CA VAL A 207 -13.32 2.93 9.82
C VAL A 207 -13.36 4.17 8.95
N THR A 208 -13.42 4.02 7.63
CA THR A 208 -13.68 5.10 6.68
C THR A 208 -14.52 4.52 5.56
N PRO A 209 -15.79 4.94 5.41
CA PRO A 209 -16.68 4.39 4.40
C PRO A 209 -16.30 4.82 3.00
#